data_AF-A0A4R6AN18-F1
#
_entry.id   AF-A0A4R6AN18-F1
#
_cell.length_a   1.000
_cell.length_b   1.000
_cell.length_c   1.000
_cell.angle_alpha   90.00
_cell.angle_beta   90.00
_cell.angle_gamma   90.00
#
_symmetry.space_group_name_H-M   'P 1'
#
loop_
_entity.id
_entity.type
_entity.pdbx_description
1 polymer ?
#
loop_
_entity_poly.entity_id
_entity_poly.type
_entity_poly.pdbx_seq_one_letter_code
_entity_poly.pdbx_strand_id
1 'polypeptide(L)'
;MHKFVLSLAAAVLLSGCYSWGDGSDWSDTGSGWQAAGTELADAPLPVKVDHWEQEWATAKQEVADARAEVVAEGRTLPPKIDDDVTELVNREITGPSDAERLQRLQDSVSDARRLAELVSAG
;
A
#
# COMPACT_ATOMS: atom_id res chain seq x y z
N MET A 1 15.95 -50.96 26.06
CA MET A 1 15.56 -50.11 27.21
C MET A 1 16.27 -48.76 27.07
N HIS A 2 15.52 -47.67 27.25
CA HIS A 2 15.83 -46.26 27.62
C HIS A 2 17.15 -45.61 27.10
N LYS A 3 17.12 -44.53 26.28
CA LYS A 3 16.82 -43.09 26.49
C LYS A 3 17.97 -42.24 27.12
N PHE A 4 18.11 -41.00 26.59
CA PHE A 4 18.84 -39.78 27.03
C PHE A 4 20.24 -39.53 26.42
N VAL A 5 20.45 -38.54 25.51
CA VAL A 5 20.35 -37.06 25.55
C VAL A 5 21.58 -36.40 26.22
N LEU A 6 22.32 -35.60 25.44
CA LEU A 6 23.13 -34.43 25.87
C LEU A 6 23.43 -33.62 24.59
N SER A 7 22.58 -32.66 24.22
CA SER A 7 22.66 -31.24 24.59
C SER A 7 24.03 -30.61 24.32
N LEU A 8 24.18 -30.01 23.14
CA LEU A 8 25.16 -28.95 22.92
C LEU A 8 24.40 -27.62 22.93
N ALA A 9 24.44 -26.96 24.09
CA ALA A 9 24.01 -25.59 24.26
C ALA A 9 25.10 -24.67 23.69
N ALA A 10 24.72 -23.82 22.74
CA ALA A 10 25.46 -22.60 22.43
C ALA A 10 24.50 -21.43 22.67
N ALA A 11 24.56 -20.90 23.88
CA ALA A 11 23.97 -19.62 24.24
C ALA A 11 24.84 -18.52 23.61
N VAL A 12 24.26 -17.71 22.73
CA VAL A 12 24.70 -16.34 22.51
C VAL A 12 23.57 -15.44 22.97
N LEU A 13 23.87 -14.71 24.04
CA LEU A 13 23.01 -13.79 24.74
C LEU A 13 23.13 -12.38 24.15
N LEU A 14 22.00 -11.67 24.22
CA LEU A 14 21.81 -10.23 24.39
C LEU A 14 21.89 -9.32 23.16
N SER A 15 20.70 -8.84 22.76
CA SER A 15 20.27 -7.42 22.73
C SER A 15 19.10 -7.35 21.74
N GLY A 16 17.84 -7.42 22.16
CA GLY A 16 17.17 -6.33 22.84
C GLY A 16 16.58 -5.38 21.79
N CYS A 17 15.32 -5.60 21.39
CA CYS A 17 14.39 -4.59 20.88
C CYS A 17 13.00 -5.22 20.68
N TYR A 18 12.08 -4.86 21.56
CA TYR A 18 10.68 -4.54 21.26
C TYR A 18 9.90 -5.50 20.34
N SER A 19 9.23 -6.49 20.95
CA SER A 19 8.02 -7.07 20.38
C SER A 19 6.87 -6.08 20.59
N TRP A 20 6.51 -5.36 19.54
CA TRP A 20 5.19 -4.70 19.43
C TRP A 20 4.25 -5.64 18.70
N GLY A 21 3.02 -5.72 19.24
CA GLY A 21 1.75 -6.24 18.68
C GLY A 21 1.84 -7.23 17.51
N ASP A 22 1.33 -8.45 17.65
CA ASP A 22 -0.12 -8.70 17.57
C ASP A 22 -0.86 -7.67 16.69
N GLY A 23 -1.29 -8.11 15.51
CA GLY A 23 -2.08 -7.31 14.59
C GLY A 23 -1.55 -7.31 13.16
N SER A 24 -1.82 -8.38 12.43
CA SER A 24 -1.91 -8.34 10.96
C SER A 24 -2.70 -9.58 10.51
N ASP A 25 -3.92 -9.67 11.04
CA ASP A 25 -4.99 -10.41 10.39
C ASP A 25 -5.40 -9.60 9.15
N TRP A 26 -4.83 -9.91 7.99
CA TRP A 26 -5.19 -9.31 6.69
C TRP A 26 -6.41 -10.00 6.08
N SER A 27 -7.29 -10.55 6.92
CA SER A 27 -8.42 -11.37 6.50
C SER A 27 -9.77 -10.68 6.58
N ASP A 28 -9.86 -9.36 6.44
CA ASP A 28 -11.14 -8.73 6.08
C ASP A 28 -10.95 -7.24 5.78
N THR A 29 -11.09 -6.82 4.53
CA THR A 29 -11.64 -5.50 4.17
C THR A 29 -12.00 -5.43 2.70
N GLY A 30 -12.57 -6.51 2.16
CA GLY A 30 -13.34 -6.44 0.93
C GLY A 30 -14.70 -5.80 1.19
N SER A 31 -14.76 -4.53 1.63
CA SER A 31 -15.99 -3.68 1.73
C SER A 31 -15.79 -2.23 2.23
N GLY A 32 -14.55 -1.74 2.47
CA GLY A 32 -14.31 -0.45 3.15
C GLY A 32 -14.72 0.84 2.41
N TRP A 33 -14.89 0.80 1.08
CA TRP A 33 -15.05 2.00 0.26
C TRP A 33 -16.37 2.75 0.47
N GLN A 34 -17.43 2.08 0.93
CA GLN A 34 -18.79 2.65 0.97
C GLN A 34 -19.23 3.15 2.34
N ALA A 35 -18.64 2.65 3.44
CA ALA A 35 -18.98 3.12 4.79
C ALA A 35 -18.30 4.46 5.13
N ALA A 36 -17.09 4.71 4.63
CA ALA A 36 -16.33 5.93 4.90
C ALA A 36 -16.86 7.17 4.17
N GLY A 37 -17.66 7.01 3.11
CA GLY A 37 -18.06 8.11 2.22
C GLY A 37 -18.89 9.21 2.91
N THR A 38 -19.72 8.84 3.88
CA THR A 38 -20.61 9.79 4.57
C THR A 38 -19.91 10.53 5.72
N GLU A 39 -19.11 9.82 6.52
CA GLU A 39 -18.38 10.42 7.65
C GLU A 39 -17.21 11.30 7.19
N LEU A 40 -16.55 10.93 6.09
CA LEU A 40 -15.46 11.72 5.52
C LEU A 40 -15.97 13.01 4.88
N ALA A 41 -17.18 13.03 4.32
CA ALA A 41 -17.73 14.21 3.65
C ALA A 41 -17.87 15.43 4.58
N ASP A 42 -18.24 15.19 5.85
CA ASP A 42 -18.41 16.22 6.87
C ASP A 42 -17.14 16.48 7.70
N ALA A 43 -16.07 15.71 7.48
CA ALA A 43 -14.83 15.85 8.22
C ALA A 43 -14.09 17.18 7.93
N PRO A 44 -13.30 17.70 8.88
CA PRO A 44 -12.40 18.83 8.65
C PRO A 44 -11.39 18.54 7.52
N LEU A 45 -10.97 19.59 6.79
CA LEU A 45 -10.03 19.45 5.67
C LEU A 45 -8.73 18.71 6.01
N PRO A 46 -8.06 18.95 7.15
CA PRO A 46 -6.84 18.22 7.48
C PRO A 46 -7.08 16.71 7.60
N VAL A 47 -8.20 16.30 8.20
CA VAL A 47 -8.58 14.88 8.34
C VAL A 47 -8.83 14.24 6.96
N LYS A 48 -9.45 14.99 6.04
CA LYS A 48 -9.63 14.55 4.66
C LYS A 48 -8.30 14.37 3.94
N VAL A 49 -7.40 15.33 4.09
CA VAL A 49 -6.06 15.27 3.48
C VAL A 49 -5.30 14.04 4.00
N ASP A 50 -5.25 13.83 5.32
CA ASP A 50 -4.57 12.68 5.93
C ASP A 50 -5.16 11.34 5.45
N HIS A 51 -6.49 11.25 5.32
CA HIS A 51 -7.14 10.07 4.75
C HIS A 51 -6.71 9.85 3.29
N TRP A 52 -6.78 10.88 2.45
CA TRP A 52 -6.44 10.73 1.03
C TRP A 52 -4.93 10.53 0.77
N GLU A 53 -4.06 10.92 1.70
CA GLU A 53 -2.64 10.55 1.69
C GLU A 53 -2.44 9.06 1.94
N GLN A 54 -3.19 8.47 2.87
CA GLN A 54 -3.17 7.03 3.12
C GLN A 54 -3.70 6.28 1.90
N GLU A 55 -4.81 6.74 1.33
CA GLU A 55 -5.37 6.20 0.08
C GLU A 55 -4.39 6.27 -1.08
N TRP A 56 -3.61 7.36 -1.18
CA TRP A 56 -2.56 7.50 -2.18
C TRP A 56 -1.41 6.50 -1.96
N ALA A 57 -0.99 6.29 -0.71
CA ALA A 57 0.02 5.28 -0.40
C ALA A 57 -0.46 3.87 -0.77
N THR A 58 -1.70 3.52 -0.43
CA THR A 58 -2.33 2.24 -0.79
C THR A 58 -2.42 2.08 -2.31
N ALA A 59 -2.91 3.09 -3.03
CA ALA A 59 -3.06 3.01 -4.48
C ALA A 59 -1.72 2.86 -5.22
N LYS A 60 -0.65 3.49 -4.72
CA LYS A 60 0.72 3.25 -5.24
C LYS A 60 1.17 1.80 -5.06
N GLN A 61 0.86 1.21 -3.91
CA GLN A 61 1.19 -0.18 -3.63
C GLN A 61 0.42 -1.12 -4.57
N GLU A 62 -0.88 -0.89 -4.77
CA GLU A 62 -1.72 -1.66 -5.70
C GLU A 62 -1.13 -1.68 -7.12
N VAL A 63 -0.68 -0.53 -7.64
CA VAL A 63 -0.03 -0.45 -8.96
C VAL A 63 1.30 -1.21 -8.98
N ALA A 64 2.10 -1.08 -7.93
CA ALA A 64 3.39 -1.77 -7.83
C ALA A 64 3.22 -3.29 -7.77
N ASP A 65 2.21 -3.78 -7.03
CA ASP A 65 1.88 -5.18 -6.89
C ASP A 65 1.35 -5.75 -8.22
N ALA A 66 0.46 -5.02 -8.90
CA ALA A 66 -0.02 -5.40 -10.23
C ALA A 66 1.15 -5.54 -11.23
N ARG A 67 2.11 -4.61 -11.19
CA ARG A 67 3.32 -4.70 -12.03
C ARG A 67 4.17 -5.91 -11.67
N ALA A 68 4.34 -6.19 -10.38
CA ALA A 68 5.12 -7.33 -9.91
C ALA A 68 4.49 -8.67 -10.34
N GLU A 69 3.16 -8.77 -10.32
CA GLU A 69 2.42 -9.94 -10.81
C GLU A 69 2.64 -10.18 -12.31
N VAL A 70 2.51 -9.13 -13.14
CA VAL A 70 2.78 -9.21 -14.59
C VAL A 70 4.19 -9.71 -14.87
N VAL A 71 5.20 -9.20 -14.14
CA VAL A 71 6.60 -9.64 -14.26
C VAL A 71 6.76 -11.09 -13.79
N ALA A 72 6.12 -11.50 -12.69
CA ALA A 72 6.20 -12.85 -12.16
C ALA A 72 5.60 -13.89 -13.13
N GLU A 73 4.58 -13.51 -13.88
CA GLU A 73 3.97 -14.32 -14.94
C GLU A 73 4.77 -14.33 -16.26
N GLY A 74 5.87 -13.57 -16.32
CA GLY A 74 6.70 -13.44 -17.52
C GLY A 74 6.04 -12.65 -18.65
N ARG A 75 4.95 -11.92 -18.35
CA ARG A 75 4.32 -10.99 -19.27
C ARG A 75 5.11 -9.69 -19.32
N THR A 76 5.00 -8.98 -20.44
CA THR A 76 5.68 -7.69 -20.65
C THR A 76 4.64 -6.60 -20.78
N LEU A 77 4.74 -5.58 -19.93
CA LEU A 77 3.90 -4.40 -20.03
C LEU A 77 4.22 -3.61 -21.31
N PRO A 78 3.22 -3.00 -21.96
CA PRO A 78 3.48 -2.02 -23.00
C PRO A 78 4.40 -0.91 -22.45
N PRO A 79 5.43 -0.45 -23.20
CA PRO A 79 6.41 0.51 -22.69
C PRO A 79 5.78 1.78 -22.11
N LYS A 80 4.72 2.28 -22.76
CA LYS A 80 3.99 3.45 -22.28
C LYS A 80 3.36 3.24 -20.89
N ILE A 81 2.85 2.03 -20.61
CA ILE A 81 2.26 1.70 -19.31
C ILE A 81 3.36 1.56 -18.26
N ASP A 82 4.51 0.96 -18.58
CA ASP A 82 5.64 0.87 -17.65
C ASP A 82 6.21 2.25 -17.29
N ASP A 83 6.28 3.17 -18.26
CA ASP A 83 6.64 4.57 -18.03
C ASP A 83 5.63 5.26 -17.12
N ASP A 84 4.33 5.08 -17.37
CA ASP A 84 3.25 5.68 -16.57
C ASP A 84 3.28 5.15 -15.12
N VAL A 85 3.56 3.85 -14.92
CA VAL A 85 3.74 3.26 -13.58
C VAL A 85 4.94 3.88 -12.87
N THR A 86 6.05 4.02 -13.58
CA THR A 86 7.27 4.63 -13.02
C THR A 86 7.05 6.09 -12.63
N GLU A 87 6.37 6.87 -13.48
CA GLU A 87 6.01 8.25 -13.18
C GLU A 87 5.10 8.31 -11.93
N LEU A 88 4.09 7.45 -11.88
CA LEU A 88 3.10 7.43 -10.81
C LEU A 88 3.73 7.12 -9.45
N VAL A 89 4.58 6.10 -9.36
CA VAL A 89 5.21 5.70 -8.09
C VAL A 89 6.13 6.80 -7.54
N ASN A 90 6.76 7.58 -8.43
CA ASN A 90 7.64 8.69 -8.08
C ASN A 90 6.91 10.03 -7.92
N ARG A 91 5.59 10.07 -8.12
CA ARG A 91 4.82 11.32 -8.09
C ARG A 91 4.67 11.85 -6.67
N GLU A 92 5.12 13.08 -6.47
CA GLU A 92 4.85 13.85 -5.25
C GLU A 92 3.58 14.68 -5.40
N ILE A 93 2.66 14.56 -4.43
CA ILE A 93 1.41 15.31 -4.41
C ILE A 93 1.53 16.47 -3.43
N THR A 94 1.75 17.66 -3.98
CA THR A 94 1.83 18.92 -3.24
C THR A 94 0.74 19.89 -3.70
N GLY A 95 0.45 20.92 -2.91
CA GLY A 95 -0.52 21.97 -3.24
C GLY A 95 -0.28 23.22 -2.38
N PRO A 96 -0.59 24.44 -2.87
CA PRO A 96 -0.41 25.66 -2.09
C PRO A 96 -1.45 25.81 -0.96
N SER A 97 -2.55 25.05 -1.02
CA SER A 97 -3.57 24.95 0.02
C SER A 97 -4.00 23.50 0.25
N ASP A 98 -4.55 23.19 1.43
CA ASP A 98 -5.08 21.87 1.75
C ASP A 98 -6.21 21.44 0.81
N ALA A 99 -7.04 22.39 0.36
CA ALA A 99 -8.13 22.11 -0.57
C ALA A 99 -7.62 21.67 -1.96
N GLU A 100 -6.62 22.37 -2.49
CA GLU A 100 -6.00 21.99 -3.77
C GLU A 100 -5.19 20.69 -3.64
N ARG A 101 -4.51 20.51 -2.50
CA ARG A 101 -3.78 19.27 -2.22
C ARG A 101 -4.73 18.08 -2.12
N LEU A 102 -5.87 18.23 -1.43
CA LEU A 102 -6.92 17.22 -1.35
C LEU A 102 -7.44 16.82 -2.73
N GLN A 103 -7.76 17.81 -3.57
CA GLN A 103 -8.22 17.53 -4.94
C GLN A 103 -7.17 16.76 -5.75
N ARG A 104 -5.90 17.17 -5.69
CA ARG A 104 -4.81 16.46 -6.39
C ARG A 104 -4.60 15.03 -5.87
N LEU A 105 -4.77 14.79 -4.57
CA LEU A 105 -4.71 13.45 -4.00
C LEU A 105 -5.84 12.57 -4.52
N GLN A 106 -7.08 13.08 -4.54
CA GLN A 106 -8.25 12.37 -5.07
C GLN A 106 -8.08 11.99 -6.54
N ASP A 107 -7.65 12.96 -7.37
CA ASP A 107 -7.40 12.73 -8.79
C ASP A 107 -6.29 11.66 -8.98
N SER A 108 -5.20 11.76 -8.20
CA SER A 108 -4.07 10.84 -8.29
C SER A 108 -4.43 9.41 -7.85
N VAL A 109 -5.25 9.26 -6.80
CA VAL A 109 -5.78 7.95 -6.38
C VAL A 109 -6.66 7.34 -7.46
N SER A 110 -7.55 8.14 -8.08
CA SER A 110 -8.39 7.66 -9.17
C SER A 110 -7.55 7.20 -10.38
N ASP A 111 -6.52 7.97 -10.73
CA ASP A 111 -5.62 7.62 -11.82
C ASP A 111 -4.78 6.38 -11.52
N ALA A 112 -4.28 6.22 -10.28
CA ALA A 112 -3.54 5.04 -9.87
C ALA A 112 -4.38 3.77 -9.97
N ARG A 113 -5.62 3.79 -9.48
CA ARG A 113 -6.51 2.62 -9.59
C ARG A 113 -6.82 2.26 -11.04
N ARG A 114 -7.08 3.27 -11.88
CA ARG A 114 -7.24 3.05 -13.32
C ARG A 114 -5.99 2.43 -13.94
N LEU A 115 -4.80 2.88 -13.54
CA LEU A 115 -3.55 2.33 -14.05
C LEU A 115 -3.34 0.89 -13.56
N ALA A 116 -3.65 0.57 -12.30
CA ALA A 116 -3.59 -0.79 -11.77
C ALA A 116 -4.48 -1.75 -12.58
N GLU A 117 -5.71 -1.35 -12.89
CA GLU A 117 -6.62 -2.13 -13.75
C GLU A 117 -6.01 -2.39 -15.15
N LEU A 118 -5.38 -1.38 -15.76
CA LEU A 118 -4.72 -1.53 -17.06
C LEU A 118 -3.50 -2.46 -16.99
N VAL A 119 -2.72 -2.39 -15.92
CA VAL A 119 -1.55 -3.24 -15.67
C VAL A 119 -1.99 -4.69 -15.47
N SER A 120 -3.00 -4.95 -14.63
CA SER A 120 -3.50 -6.30 -14.39
C SER A 120 -4.13 -6.93 -15.64
N ALA A 121 -4.76 -6.12 -16.51
CA ALA A 121 -5.43 -6.61 -17.71
C ALA A 121 -4.49 -6.95 -18.89
N GLY A 122 -3.25 -6.45 -18.91
CA GLY A 122 -2.30 -6.61 -20.02
C GLY A 122 -1.23 -7.64 -19.74
#